data_AF-A0A661M930-F1
#
_entry.id   AF-A0A661M930-F1
#
_cell.length_a   1.000
_cell.length_b   1.000
_cell.length_c   1.000
_cell.angle_alpha   90.00
_cell.angle_beta   90.00
_cell.angle_gamma   90.00
#
_symmetry.space_group_name_H-M   'P 1'
#
loop_
_entity.id
_entity.type
_entity.pdbx_description
1 polymer ?
#
loop_
_entity_poly.entity_id
_entity_poly.type
_entity_poly.pdbx_seq_one_letter_code
_entity_poly.pdbx_strand_id
1 'polypeptide(L)'
;MGIVTKLELPCDAMTGIMKVVAAGLVLFLAACGGSKSTTGSTGKVSAIEAMGVTPPDSPWKQMSVADKEFYMIGKVNPIMKELFSAHDAEEFADFDCVDCHGEEMREIDFKMPAPSMYIVPPEGTPGHRGMMSTFPEEVKFMQETVTPAMGKLLGVENFTCAGCHPSEAPKKKKASTPKRKPSKSRG
;
A
#
# COMPACT_ATOMS: atom_id res chain seq x y z
N MET A 1 37.21 21.98 15.06
CA MET A 1 36.67 23.30 14.68
C MET A 1 37.13 23.61 13.26
N GLY A 2 36.23 24.01 12.36
CA GLY A 2 36.63 24.36 10.99
C GLY A 2 35.50 24.37 9.96
N ILE A 3 34.54 25.29 10.12
CA ILE A 3 33.83 26.03 9.06
C ILE A 3 33.33 25.28 7.80
N VAL A 4 32.03 24.96 7.85
CA VAL A 4 31.08 24.89 6.73
C VAL A 4 31.06 26.17 5.90
N THR A 5 31.15 26.09 4.57
CA THR A 5 30.57 27.10 3.65
C THR A 5 30.33 26.55 2.22
N LYS A 6 29.17 26.95 1.65
CA LYS A 6 28.80 27.04 0.22
C LYS A 6 28.52 25.71 -0.52
N LEU A 7 27.46 25.55 -1.31
CA LEU A 7 26.70 26.51 -2.12
C LEU A 7 25.18 26.26 -2.05
N GLU A 8 24.42 27.33 -1.79
CA GLU A 8 23.04 27.49 -2.26
C GLU A 8 23.09 28.36 -3.53
N LEU A 9 22.37 27.96 -4.58
CA LEU A 9 22.14 28.73 -5.80
C LEU A 9 20.72 29.30 -5.75
N PRO A 10 20.53 30.62 -5.83
CA PRO A 10 19.20 31.22 -5.92
C PRO A 10 18.63 31.15 -7.34
N CYS A 11 17.38 30.66 -7.42
CA CYS A 11 16.43 30.98 -8.48
C CYS A 11 16.04 32.46 -8.35
N ASP A 12 16.45 33.32 -9.28
CA ASP A 12 15.72 34.52 -9.69
C ASP A 12 16.53 35.30 -10.73
N ALA A 13 16.03 35.39 -11.96
CA ALA A 13 16.12 36.57 -12.83
C ALA A 13 15.91 36.19 -14.31
N MET A 14 14.66 36.23 -14.79
CA MET A 14 14.38 36.57 -16.20
C MET A 14 13.08 37.35 -16.29
N THR A 15 13.17 38.65 -16.00
CA THR A 15 12.14 39.67 -16.29
C THR A 15 12.70 40.62 -17.34
N GLY A 16 12.08 40.70 -18.51
CA GLY A 16 12.43 41.63 -19.60
C GLY A 16 11.46 41.45 -20.78
N ILE A 17 10.28 42.06 -20.75
CA ILE A 17 9.94 43.36 -21.35
C ILE A 17 10.35 43.45 -22.83
N MET A 18 9.42 43.14 -23.73
CA MET A 18 9.44 43.68 -25.10
C MET A 18 8.05 44.24 -25.43
N LYS A 19 7.92 45.57 -25.34
CA LYS A 19 6.77 46.36 -25.79
C LYS A 19 7.08 46.90 -27.18
N VAL A 20 6.41 46.45 -28.24
CA VAL A 20 6.36 47.18 -29.53
C VAL A 20 5.04 46.90 -30.25
N VAL A 21 4.26 47.99 -30.38
CA VAL A 21 3.33 48.36 -31.46
C VAL A 21 1.92 47.76 -31.50
N ALA A 22 0.98 48.70 -31.41
CA ALA A 22 -0.46 48.58 -31.52
C ALA A 22 -0.94 48.70 -32.98
N ALA A 23 -2.23 48.40 -33.14
CA ALA A 23 -3.16 48.76 -34.21
C ALA A 23 -3.26 47.81 -35.42
N GLY A 24 -4.38 47.06 -35.44
CA GLY A 24 -4.82 46.25 -36.57
C GLY A 24 -6.18 45.62 -36.28
N LEU A 25 -7.24 46.44 -36.33
CA LEU A 25 -8.64 46.03 -36.23
C LEU A 25 -9.03 45.25 -37.51
N VAL A 26 -9.20 43.93 -37.41
CA VAL A 26 -9.96 43.14 -38.40
C VAL A 26 -10.90 42.18 -37.67
N LEU A 27 -12.19 42.45 -37.86
CA LEU A 27 -13.32 41.59 -37.57
C LEU A 27 -13.16 40.28 -38.37
N PHE A 28 -13.02 39.13 -37.70
CA PHE A 28 -13.32 37.83 -38.32
C PHE A 28 -14.24 37.01 -37.41
N LEU A 29 -15.30 36.55 -38.04
CA LEU A 29 -16.42 35.84 -37.46
C LEU A 29 -16.03 34.47 -36.89
N ALA A 30 -16.85 34.08 -35.92
CA ALA A 30 -17.00 32.76 -35.33
C ALA A 30 -16.84 31.58 -36.30
N ALA A 31 -16.00 30.62 -35.90
CA ALA A 31 -16.34 29.20 -35.86
C ALA A 31 -15.26 28.45 -35.04
N CYS A 32 -15.56 28.19 -33.77
CA CYS A 32 -14.83 27.27 -32.91
C CYS A 32 -15.04 25.83 -33.40
N GLY A 33 -14.29 25.42 -34.42
CA GLY A 33 -14.07 24.01 -34.76
C GLY A 33 -12.90 23.46 -33.96
N GLY A 34 -12.96 23.56 -32.63
CA GLY A 34 -11.98 22.98 -31.73
C GLY A 34 -12.09 21.46 -31.81
N SER A 35 -11.30 20.85 -32.69
CA SER A 35 -10.93 19.44 -32.57
C SER A 35 -10.43 19.24 -31.15
N LYS A 36 -11.23 18.56 -30.32
CA LYS A 36 -10.73 17.94 -29.10
C LYS A 36 -9.60 17.02 -29.54
N SER A 37 -8.36 17.52 -29.50
CA SER A 37 -7.24 16.69 -29.12
C SER A 37 -7.57 16.21 -27.73
N THR A 38 -8.20 15.04 -27.66
CA THR A 38 -8.11 14.16 -26.50
C THR A 38 -6.62 13.87 -26.30
N THR A 39 -5.99 14.76 -25.54
CA THR A 39 -4.78 14.50 -24.78
C THR A 39 -4.89 13.09 -24.22
N GLY A 40 -3.93 12.26 -24.60
CA GLY A 40 -3.94 10.84 -24.30
C GLY A 40 -4.08 10.56 -22.81
N SER A 41 -5.07 9.75 -22.48
CA SER A 41 -4.85 8.68 -21.51
C SER A 41 -4.58 7.44 -22.34
N THR A 42 -3.30 7.09 -22.50
CA THR A 42 -2.93 5.72 -22.84
C THR A 42 -3.56 4.87 -21.74
N GLY A 43 -4.64 4.17 -22.07
CA GLY A 43 -5.44 3.42 -21.11
C GLY A 43 -4.55 2.46 -20.34
N LYS A 44 -4.24 2.79 -19.08
CA LYS A 44 -3.68 1.82 -18.15
C LYS A 44 -4.78 0.81 -17.88
N VAL A 45 -4.62 -0.38 -18.45
CA VAL A 45 -5.35 -1.57 -18.01
C VAL A 45 -5.07 -1.75 -16.51
N SER A 46 -6.11 -1.92 -15.71
CA SER A 46 -5.96 -2.08 -14.26
C SER A 46 -5.30 -3.44 -13.93
N ALA A 47 -4.71 -3.60 -12.74
CA ALA A 47 -4.15 -4.88 -12.32
C ALA A 47 -5.23 -5.96 -12.24
N ILE A 48 -6.42 -5.59 -11.77
CA ILE A 48 -7.59 -6.48 -11.72
C ILE A 48 -8.03 -6.87 -13.13
N GLU A 49 -8.08 -5.93 -14.07
CA GLU A 49 -8.44 -6.23 -15.47
C GLU A 49 -7.39 -7.10 -16.16
N ALA A 50 -6.10 -6.81 -15.94
CA ALA A 50 -4.99 -7.50 -16.60
C ALA A 50 -4.78 -8.94 -16.12
N MET A 51 -4.93 -9.19 -14.81
CA MET A 51 -4.56 -10.47 -14.19
C MET A 51 -5.75 -11.24 -13.60
N GLY A 52 -6.85 -10.55 -13.33
CA GLY A 52 -8.03 -11.11 -12.67
C GLY A 52 -7.82 -11.43 -11.20
N VAL A 53 -8.89 -11.27 -10.41
CA VAL A 53 -8.96 -11.86 -9.06
C VAL A 53 -9.30 -13.34 -9.24
N THR A 54 -8.29 -14.18 -9.46
CA THR A 54 -8.43 -15.63 -9.69
C THR A 54 -7.49 -16.42 -8.79
N PRO A 55 -7.86 -17.67 -8.43
CA PRO A 55 -6.99 -18.54 -7.65
C PRO A 55 -5.66 -18.84 -8.34
N PRO A 56 -4.65 -19.28 -7.57
CA PRO A 56 -3.35 -19.63 -8.11
C PRO A 56 -3.45 -20.93 -8.93
N ASP A 57 -2.63 -21.05 -9.97
CA ASP A 57 -2.58 -22.27 -10.81
C ASP A 57 -2.07 -23.49 -10.05
N SER A 58 -1.29 -23.27 -9.00
CA SER A 58 -0.80 -24.30 -8.09
C SER A 58 -1.38 -24.11 -6.68
N PRO A 59 -1.70 -25.19 -5.94
CA PRO A 59 -2.14 -25.07 -4.56
C PRO A 59 -1.08 -24.37 -3.70
N TRP A 60 -1.49 -23.36 -2.91
CA TRP A 60 -0.58 -22.55 -2.08
C TRP A 60 0.38 -23.37 -1.21
N LYS A 61 -0.10 -24.48 -0.64
CA LYS A 61 0.71 -25.37 0.22
C LYS A 61 1.84 -26.08 -0.52
N GLN A 62 1.77 -26.19 -1.85
CA GLN A 62 2.74 -26.90 -2.68
C GLN A 62 3.77 -25.95 -3.33
N MET A 63 3.51 -24.64 -3.34
CA MET A 63 4.43 -23.64 -3.86
C MET A 63 5.68 -23.52 -2.98
N SER A 64 6.85 -23.37 -3.61
CA SER A 64 8.08 -23.01 -2.92
C SER A 64 7.99 -21.61 -2.31
N VAL A 65 8.92 -21.25 -1.42
CA VAL A 65 8.98 -19.89 -0.86
C VAL A 65 9.15 -18.85 -1.96
N ALA A 66 10.04 -19.12 -2.93
CA ALA A 66 10.28 -18.24 -4.07
C ALA A 66 9.03 -18.09 -4.94
N ASP A 67 8.31 -19.18 -5.23
CA ASP A 67 7.08 -19.10 -6.03
C ASP A 67 5.99 -18.29 -5.34
N LYS A 68 5.88 -18.42 -4.01
CA LYS A 68 4.95 -17.59 -3.21
C LYS A 68 5.34 -16.12 -3.27
N GLU A 69 6.62 -15.81 -3.12
CA GLU A 69 7.12 -14.43 -3.21
C GLU A 69 6.83 -13.82 -4.59
N PHE A 70 7.16 -14.52 -5.67
CA PHE A 70 6.86 -14.05 -7.02
C PHE A 70 5.36 -13.90 -7.27
N TYR A 71 4.53 -14.81 -6.74
CA TYR A 71 3.08 -14.70 -6.84
C TYR A 71 2.53 -13.50 -6.04
N MET A 72 3.07 -13.26 -4.84
CA MET A 72 2.69 -12.11 -4.02
C MET A 72 3.04 -10.80 -4.72
N ILE A 73 4.28 -10.64 -5.18
CA ILE A 73 4.74 -9.42 -5.86
C ILE A 73 4.04 -9.24 -7.20
N GLY A 74 3.91 -10.32 -7.97
CA GLY A 74 3.43 -10.27 -9.35
C GLY A 74 1.92 -10.15 -9.48
N LYS A 75 1.15 -10.70 -8.54
CA LYS A 75 -0.32 -10.76 -8.65
C LYS A 75 -1.05 -10.20 -7.44
N VAL A 76 -0.72 -10.64 -6.23
CA VAL A 76 -1.47 -10.23 -5.03
C VAL A 76 -1.28 -8.75 -4.71
N ASN A 77 -0.04 -8.29 -4.55
CA ASN A 77 0.25 -6.92 -4.13
C ASN A 77 -0.32 -5.87 -5.10
N PRO A 78 -0.19 -5.98 -6.44
CA PRO A 78 -0.77 -5.00 -7.36
C PRO A 78 -2.30 -4.96 -7.30
N ILE A 79 -2.95 -6.12 -7.18
CA ILE A 79 -4.42 -6.20 -7.06
C ILE A 79 -4.88 -5.61 -5.73
N MET A 80 -4.21 -5.95 -4.63
CA MET A 80 -4.57 -5.41 -3.32
C MET A 80 -4.34 -3.90 -3.28
N LYS A 81 -3.21 -3.41 -3.80
CA LYS A 81 -2.96 -1.98 -3.94
C LYS A 81 -4.08 -1.28 -4.69
N GLU A 82 -4.56 -1.84 -5.80
CA GLU A 82 -5.69 -1.27 -6.54
C GLU A 82 -6.98 -1.24 -5.71
N LEU A 83 -7.31 -2.32 -4.99
CA LEU A 83 -8.51 -2.37 -4.13
C LEU A 83 -8.44 -1.35 -2.99
N PHE A 84 -7.29 -1.24 -2.33
CA PHE A 84 -7.06 -0.31 -1.23
C PHE A 84 -7.03 1.14 -1.70
N SER A 85 -6.30 1.45 -2.77
CA SER A 85 -6.30 2.81 -3.35
C SER A 85 -7.68 3.21 -3.90
N ALA A 86 -8.52 2.25 -4.34
CA ALA A 86 -9.89 2.54 -4.75
C ALA A 86 -10.81 2.86 -3.56
N HIS A 87 -10.49 2.34 -2.37
CA HIS A 87 -11.21 2.65 -1.14
C HIS A 87 -10.80 4.03 -0.60
N ASP A 88 -9.50 4.26 -0.47
CA ASP A 88 -8.93 5.56 -0.08
C ASP A 88 -7.54 5.73 -0.73
N ALA A 89 -7.48 6.58 -1.75
CA ALA A 89 -6.25 6.79 -2.51
C ALA A 89 -5.19 7.58 -1.75
N GLU A 90 -5.60 8.41 -0.79
CA GLU A 90 -4.68 9.24 0.00
C GLU A 90 -4.05 8.39 1.11
N GLU A 91 -4.87 7.65 1.85
CA GLU A 91 -4.40 6.75 2.91
C GLU A 91 -3.50 5.64 2.35
N PHE A 92 -3.87 5.05 1.21
CA PHE A 92 -3.19 3.88 0.65
C PHE A 92 -2.26 4.20 -0.54
N ALA A 93 -1.78 5.43 -0.67
CA ALA A 93 -0.85 5.82 -1.74
C ALA A 93 0.43 4.96 -1.73
N ASP A 94 0.95 4.71 -0.53
CA ASP A 94 2.19 3.96 -0.29
C ASP A 94 1.96 2.49 0.04
N PHE A 95 0.76 1.94 -0.26
CA PHE A 95 0.44 0.54 0.00
C PHE A 95 1.49 -0.41 -0.60
N ASP A 96 2.02 -1.29 0.25
CA ASP A 96 3.05 -2.28 -0.05
C ASP A 96 3.00 -3.49 0.91
N CYS A 97 4.00 -4.38 0.82
CA CYS A 97 4.11 -5.63 1.55
C CYS A 97 3.94 -5.48 3.08
N VAL A 98 4.45 -4.37 3.64
CA VAL A 98 4.44 -4.10 5.09
C VAL A 98 3.03 -3.87 5.63
N ASP A 99 2.08 -3.43 4.80
CA ASP A 99 0.70 -3.18 5.22
C ASP A 99 -0.08 -4.48 5.49
N CYS A 100 0.45 -5.62 5.03
CA CYS A 100 -0.09 -6.95 5.34
C CYS A 100 0.82 -7.76 6.26
N HIS A 101 2.14 -7.64 6.09
CA HIS A 101 3.13 -8.48 6.75
C HIS A 101 3.85 -7.81 7.94
N GLY A 102 3.58 -6.53 8.21
CA GLY A 102 4.23 -5.75 9.25
C GLY A 102 5.67 -5.32 8.90
N GLU A 103 6.23 -4.41 9.69
CA GLU A 103 7.64 -4.02 9.58
C GLU A 103 8.57 -5.22 9.87
N GLU A 104 8.10 -6.16 10.69
CA GLU A 104 8.81 -7.39 11.07
C GLU A 104 8.72 -8.52 10.04
N MET A 105 8.23 -8.24 8.82
CA MET A 105 7.93 -9.26 7.81
C MET A 105 9.11 -10.19 7.53
N ARG A 106 10.35 -9.68 7.56
CA ARG A 106 11.54 -10.49 7.29
C ARG A 106 11.92 -11.37 8.48
N GLU A 107 11.68 -10.90 9.70
CA GLU A 107 11.94 -11.62 10.95
C GLU A 107 10.96 -12.77 11.16
N ILE A 108 9.76 -12.68 10.60
CA ILE A 108 8.71 -13.70 10.70
C ILE A 108 8.53 -14.54 9.44
N ASP A 109 9.43 -14.43 8.45
CA ASP A 109 9.35 -15.10 7.15
C ASP A 109 8.03 -14.84 6.41
N PHE A 110 7.55 -13.58 6.45
CA PHE A 110 6.31 -13.11 5.83
C PHE A 110 5.06 -13.90 6.29
N LYS A 111 5.12 -14.54 7.46
CA LYS A 111 3.97 -15.26 8.02
C LYS A 111 2.87 -14.26 8.43
N MET A 112 1.62 -14.63 8.17
CA MET A 112 0.45 -13.90 8.63
C MET A 112 -0.34 -14.72 9.67
N PRO A 113 -1.05 -14.06 10.60
CA PRO A 113 -1.06 -12.62 10.82
C PRO A 113 0.27 -12.12 11.42
N ALA A 114 0.71 -10.93 11.02
CA ALA A 114 1.87 -10.31 11.63
C ALA A 114 1.51 -9.74 13.03
N PRO A 115 2.39 -9.88 14.04
CA PRO A 115 2.14 -9.38 15.39
C PRO A 115 1.78 -7.90 15.49
N SER A 116 2.31 -7.06 14.60
CA SER A 116 2.06 -5.61 14.55
C SER A 116 0.74 -5.21 13.92
N MET A 117 0.03 -6.13 13.25
CA MET A 117 -1.23 -5.83 12.57
C MET A 117 -2.35 -5.44 13.55
N TYR A 118 -3.28 -4.63 13.06
CA TYR A 118 -4.50 -4.27 13.79
C TYR A 118 -5.22 -5.53 14.27
N ILE A 119 -5.61 -5.52 15.55
CA ILE A 119 -6.31 -6.63 16.17
C ILE A 119 -7.77 -6.62 15.73
N VAL A 120 -8.30 -7.77 15.33
CA VAL A 120 -9.74 -7.99 15.13
C VAL A 120 -10.27 -8.80 16.30
N PRO A 121 -11.00 -8.16 17.25
CA PRO A 121 -11.53 -8.87 18.41
C PRO A 121 -12.51 -9.98 17.97
N PRO A 122 -12.61 -11.09 18.72
CA PRO A 122 -13.53 -12.17 18.37
C PRO A 122 -14.98 -11.70 18.29
N GLU A 123 -15.74 -12.26 17.35
CA GLU A 123 -17.16 -11.96 17.17
C GLU A 123 -17.95 -12.14 18.47
N GLY A 124 -18.98 -11.31 18.66
CA GLY A 124 -19.83 -11.33 19.85
C GLY A 124 -19.22 -10.68 21.10
N THR A 125 -17.93 -10.32 21.09
CA THR A 125 -17.31 -9.56 22.20
C THR A 125 -17.72 -8.08 22.18
N PRO A 126 -17.67 -7.37 23.33
CA PRO A 126 -17.82 -5.91 23.35
C PRO A 126 -16.80 -5.19 22.45
N GLY A 127 -15.57 -5.72 22.37
CA GLY A 127 -14.53 -5.17 21.49
C GLY A 127 -14.92 -5.24 20.02
N HIS A 128 -15.46 -6.38 19.58
CA HIS A 128 -15.93 -6.54 18.20
C HIS A 128 -17.09 -5.59 17.90
N ARG A 129 -18.08 -5.48 18.80
CA ARG A 129 -19.17 -4.50 18.63
C ARG A 129 -18.65 -3.06 18.57
N GLY A 130 -17.66 -2.72 19.39
CA GLY A 130 -16.98 -1.43 19.38
C GLY A 130 -16.33 -1.16 18.03
N MET A 131 -15.54 -2.11 17.52
CA MET A 131 -14.90 -2.03 16.20
C MET A 131 -15.94 -1.79 15.08
N MET A 132 -17.01 -2.60 15.03
CA MET A 132 -18.08 -2.43 14.03
C MET A 132 -18.78 -1.07 14.11
N SER A 133 -18.88 -0.49 15.31
CA SER A 133 -19.58 0.79 15.51
C SER A 133 -18.67 1.99 15.22
N THR A 134 -17.37 1.86 15.48
CA THR A 134 -16.39 2.93 15.31
C THR A 134 -15.88 2.99 13.87
N PHE A 135 -15.69 1.84 13.22
CA PHE A 135 -15.09 1.72 11.88
C PHE A 135 -16.02 0.93 10.92
N PRO A 136 -17.29 1.36 10.75
CA PRO A 136 -18.26 0.58 9.99
C PRO A 136 -17.87 0.42 8.52
N GLU A 137 -17.32 1.47 7.90
CA GLU A 137 -16.97 1.46 6.48
C GLU A 137 -15.70 0.63 6.23
N GLU A 138 -14.69 0.72 7.11
CA GLU A 138 -13.47 -0.08 7.00
C GLU A 138 -13.79 -1.56 7.20
N VAL A 139 -14.61 -1.91 8.19
CA VAL A 139 -14.97 -3.31 8.41
C VAL A 139 -15.77 -3.85 7.22
N LYS A 140 -16.69 -3.05 6.68
CA LYS A 140 -17.45 -3.43 5.48
C LYS A 140 -16.52 -3.64 4.28
N PHE A 141 -15.60 -2.71 4.02
CA PHE A 141 -14.61 -2.85 2.95
C PHE A 141 -13.76 -4.12 3.13
N MET A 142 -13.30 -4.38 4.35
CA MET A 142 -12.52 -5.58 4.66
C MET A 142 -13.32 -6.87 4.42
N GLN A 143 -14.59 -6.90 4.84
CA GLN A 143 -15.45 -8.09 4.74
C GLN A 143 -15.96 -8.34 3.31
N GLU A 144 -16.36 -7.29 2.60
CA GLU A 144 -17.03 -7.41 1.30
C GLU A 144 -16.05 -7.37 0.13
N THR A 145 -14.87 -6.76 0.29
CA THR A 145 -13.92 -6.55 -0.81
C THR A 145 -12.60 -7.27 -0.58
N VAL A 146 -11.88 -6.94 0.50
CA VAL A 146 -10.51 -7.43 0.74
C VAL A 146 -10.49 -8.93 1.04
N THR A 147 -11.28 -9.38 2.02
CA THR A 147 -11.29 -10.77 2.48
C THR A 147 -11.69 -11.76 1.37
N PRO A 148 -12.76 -11.50 0.58
CA PRO A 148 -13.11 -12.39 -0.53
C PRO A 148 -12.06 -12.39 -1.64
N ALA A 149 -11.49 -11.23 -1.97
CA ALA A 149 -10.43 -11.14 -2.99
C ALA A 149 -9.19 -11.93 -2.55
N MET A 150 -8.75 -11.78 -1.30
CA MET A 150 -7.60 -12.50 -0.76
C MET A 150 -7.85 -14.01 -0.70
N GLY A 151 -9.02 -14.44 -0.21
CA GLY A 151 -9.40 -15.85 -0.21
C GLY A 151 -9.35 -16.46 -1.61
N LYS A 152 -9.87 -15.74 -2.61
CA LYS A 152 -9.81 -16.17 -4.00
C LYS A 152 -8.37 -16.21 -4.51
N LEU A 153 -7.57 -15.16 -4.32
CA LEU A 153 -6.18 -15.07 -4.77
C LEU A 153 -5.26 -16.12 -4.15
N LEU A 154 -5.55 -16.58 -2.93
CA LEU A 154 -4.78 -17.62 -2.25
C LEU A 154 -5.36 -19.04 -2.47
N GLY A 155 -6.52 -19.16 -3.10
CA GLY A 155 -7.24 -20.43 -3.23
C GLY A 155 -7.67 -21.01 -1.87
N VAL A 156 -8.01 -20.15 -0.92
CA VAL A 156 -8.45 -20.52 0.43
C VAL A 156 -9.95 -20.27 0.56
N GLU A 157 -10.70 -21.36 0.70
CA GLU A 157 -12.13 -21.29 1.04
C GLU A 157 -12.32 -20.76 2.46
N ASN A 158 -13.40 -20.00 2.67
CA ASN A 158 -13.76 -19.42 3.97
C ASN A 158 -12.62 -18.59 4.59
N PHE A 159 -11.88 -17.85 3.78
CA PHE A 159 -10.92 -16.86 4.28
C PHE A 159 -11.66 -15.81 5.12
N THR A 160 -11.10 -15.45 6.28
CA THR A 160 -11.70 -14.53 7.24
C THR A 160 -10.70 -13.44 7.63
N CYS A 161 -11.15 -12.40 8.32
CA CYS A 161 -10.28 -11.34 8.83
C CYS A 161 -9.10 -11.89 9.66
N ALA A 162 -9.29 -13.02 10.37
CA ALA A 162 -8.25 -13.68 11.16
C ALA A 162 -7.11 -14.28 10.33
N GLY A 163 -7.25 -14.37 9.00
CA GLY A 163 -6.17 -14.74 8.10
C GLY A 163 -5.10 -13.64 7.94
N CYS A 164 -5.48 -12.38 8.19
CA CYS A 164 -4.59 -11.21 8.09
C CYS A 164 -4.36 -10.54 9.45
N HIS A 165 -5.36 -10.56 10.34
CA HIS A 165 -5.35 -9.84 11.61
C HIS A 165 -5.24 -10.78 12.81
N PRO A 166 -4.42 -10.47 13.83
CA PRO A 166 -4.42 -11.20 15.08
C PRO A 166 -5.71 -10.94 15.87
N SER A 167 -6.14 -11.90 16.69
CA SER A 167 -7.32 -11.76 17.56
C SER A 167 -6.99 -11.22 18.96
N GLU A 168 -5.71 -11.22 19.31
CA GLU A 168 -5.17 -10.70 20.56
C GLU A 168 -3.80 -10.07 20.34
N ALA A 169 -3.42 -9.13 21.21
CA ALA A 169 -2.10 -8.51 21.15
C ALA A 169 -1.00 -9.58 21.35
N PRO A 170 0.14 -9.49 20.64
CA PRO A 170 1.23 -10.42 20.83
C PRO A 170 1.71 -10.39 22.28
N LYS A 171 1.78 -11.56 22.92
CA LYS A 171 2.36 -11.68 24.25
C LYS A 171 3.84 -11.33 24.14
N LYS A 172 4.24 -10.16 24.69
CA LYS A 172 5.64 -9.70 24.69
C LYS A 172 6.56 -10.86 25.07
N LYS A 173 7.39 -11.34 24.14
CA LYS A 173 8.50 -12.25 24.49
C LYS A 173 9.36 -11.47 25.49
N LYS A 174 9.53 -12.01 26.71
CA LYS A 174 10.45 -11.42 27.68
C LYS A 174 11.79 -11.25 26.98
N ALA A 175 12.26 -10.00 26.89
CA ALA A 175 13.55 -9.69 26.28
C ALA A 175 14.58 -10.65 26.85
N SER A 176 15.16 -11.50 25.99
CA SER A 176 16.23 -12.38 26.41
C SER A 176 17.40 -11.51 26.80
N THR A 177 17.62 -11.35 28.11
CA THR A 177 18.75 -10.61 28.67
C THR A 177 20.02 -11.07 27.96
N PRO A 178 20.81 -10.15 27.35
CA PRO A 178 22.08 -10.51 26.78
C PRO A 178 22.92 -11.19 27.87
N LYS A 179 23.35 -12.44 27.64
CA LYS A 179 24.33 -13.10 28.50
C LYS A 179 25.60 -12.23 28.48
N ARG A 180 25.78 -11.38 29.50
CA ARG A 180 27.05 -10.69 29.75
C ARG A 180 28.13 -11.76 29.87
N LYS A 181 29.06 -11.81 28.91
CA LYS A 181 30.31 -12.57 29.07
C LYS A 181 31.04 -11.99 30.28
N PRO A 182 31.54 -12.83 31.21
CA PRO A 182 32.34 -12.33 32.32
C PRO A 182 33.60 -11.64 31.78
N SER A 183 33.78 -10.37 32.13
CA SER A 183 35.00 -9.62 31.82
C SER A 183 36.15 -10.26 32.58
N LYS A 184 37.13 -10.80 31.84
CA LYS A 184 38.38 -11.31 32.40
C LYS A 184 39.16 -10.11 32.95
N SER A 185 39.14 -9.90 34.27
CA SER A 185 40.01 -8.94 34.94
C SER A 185 41.46 -9.39 34.75
N ARG A 186 42.29 -8.53 34.16
CA ARG A 186 43.75 -8.67 34.23
C ARG A 186 44.19 -8.16 35.60
N GLY A 187 44.94 -8.99 36.31
CA GLY A 187 45.63 -8.71 37.56
C GLY A 187 46.55 -9.88 37.83
#